data_AF-A0A9N8M9S9-F1
#
_entry.id   AF-A0A9N8M9S9-F1
#
_cell.length_a   1.000
_cell.length_b   1.000
_cell.length_c   1.000
_cell.angle_alpha   90.00
_cell.angle_beta   90.00
_cell.angle_gamma   90.00
#
_symmetry.space_group_name_H-M   'P 1'
#
loop_
_entity.id
_entity.type
_entity.pdbx_description
1 polymer ?
#
loop_
_entity_poly.entity_id
_entity_poly.type
_entity_poly.pdbx_seq_one_letter_code
_entity_poly.pdbx_strand_id
1 'polypeptide(L)'
;MSRKTRQDIVTLPARGSSGAPSRFRGDREALRSFLREVQDLLDSHDVDDKEVHAEALFHYCGSSVRKLLKDLPCYRQRDPKAMIKALKTIYPRQQASEYRRSDLRKLAEEYA
;
A
#
# COMPACT_ATOMS: atom_id res chain seq x y z
N MET A 1 -9.90 3.23 -34.40
CA MET A 1 -8.68 3.05 -33.60
C MET A 1 -8.66 4.14 -32.53
N SER A 2 -9.11 3.85 -31.31
CA SER A 2 -9.03 4.82 -30.20
C SER A 2 -7.57 5.01 -29.82
N ARG A 3 -7.09 6.25 -29.92
CA ARG A 3 -5.77 6.64 -29.42
C ARG A 3 -5.80 6.43 -27.90
N LYS A 4 -5.15 5.38 -27.39
CA LYS A 4 -4.87 5.26 -25.95
C LYS A 4 -3.93 6.41 -25.61
N THR A 5 -4.48 7.50 -25.06
CA THR A 5 -3.70 8.59 -24.49
C THR A 5 -2.80 7.98 -23.42
N ARG A 6 -1.47 8.14 -23.54
CA ARG A 6 -0.55 7.73 -22.46
C ARG A 6 -0.97 8.48 -21.21
N GLN A 7 -1.42 7.74 -20.21
CA GLN A 7 -1.84 8.33 -18.95
C GLN A 7 -0.65 8.40 -18.03
N ASP A 8 -0.25 9.61 -17.69
CA ASP A 8 0.82 9.89 -16.75
C ASP A 8 0.25 10.10 -15.35
N ILE A 9 1.10 10.12 -14.33
CA ILE A 9 0.67 10.39 -12.94
C ILE A 9 -0.11 11.71 -12.79
N VAL A 10 0.07 12.65 -13.73
CA VAL A 10 -0.60 13.95 -13.78
C VAL A 10 -2.09 13.83 -14.14
N THR A 11 -2.50 12.76 -14.82
CA THR A 11 -3.93 12.52 -15.15
C THR A 11 -4.70 11.90 -13.99
N LEU A 12 -3.99 11.42 -12.96
CA LEU A 12 -4.61 10.88 -11.75
C LEU A 12 -4.97 12.01 -10.77
N PRO A 13 -6.05 11.84 -9.97
CA PRO A 13 -6.47 12.84 -8.99
C PRO A 13 -5.34 13.19 -8.01
N ALA A 14 -5.13 14.48 -7.81
CA ALA A 14 -4.10 14.98 -6.91
C ALA A 14 -4.29 14.43 -5.49
N ARG A 15 -3.20 14.12 -4.80
CA ARG A 15 -3.26 13.61 -3.43
C ARG A 15 -4.09 14.52 -2.52
N GLY A 16 -5.20 13.99 -1.98
CA GLY A 16 -6.10 14.71 -1.07
C GLY A 16 -7.29 15.39 -1.76
N SER A 17 -7.42 15.28 -3.08
CA SER A 17 -8.63 15.69 -3.79
C SER A 17 -9.76 14.67 -3.63
N SER A 18 -10.99 15.10 -3.92
CA SER A 18 -12.10 14.17 -4.12
C SER A 18 -11.73 13.14 -5.20
N GLY A 19 -11.94 11.86 -4.93
CA GLY A 19 -11.61 10.74 -5.83
C GLY A 19 -10.18 10.17 -5.70
N ALA A 20 -9.30 10.76 -4.88
CA ALA A 20 -7.99 10.18 -4.61
C ALA A 20 -8.05 9.10 -3.50
N PRO A 21 -7.22 8.03 -3.59
CA PRO A 21 -7.06 7.06 -2.52
C PRO A 21 -6.66 7.70 -1.19
N SER A 22 -7.09 7.07 -0.11
CA SER A 22 -6.69 7.48 1.24
C SER A 22 -5.17 7.40 1.38
N ARG A 23 -4.57 8.44 1.94
CA ARG A 23 -3.10 8.50 2.11
C ARG A 23 -2.63 7.39 3.06
N PHE A 24 -1.83 6.46 2.56
CA PHE A 24 -1.27 5.38 3.38
C PHE A 24 -0.17 5.88 4.31
N ARG A 25 -0.38 5.77 5.63
CA ARG A 25 0.57 6.27 6.64
C ARG A 25 1.42 5.17 7.29
N GLY A 26 1.34 3.93 6.81
CA GLY A 26 2.01 2.77 7.44
C GLY A 26 1.13 2.03 8.44
N ASP A 27 -0.18 2.25 8.42
CA ASP A 27 -1.14 1.48 9.22
C ASP A 27 -1.35 0.10 8.59
N ARG A 28 -1.03 -0.95 9.34
CA ARG A 28 -1.08 -2.34 8.89
C ARG A 28 -2.47 -2.79 8.50
N GLU A 29 -3.50 -2.34 9.22
CA GLU A 29 -4.90 -2.73 8.94
C GLU A 29 -5.44 -1.99 7.71
N ALA A 30 -4.96 -0.77 7.47
CA ALA A 30 -5.35 0.04 6.31
C ALA A 30 -4.65 -0.36 5.00
N LEU A 31 -3.55 -1.14 5.05
CA LEU A 31 -2.75 -1.49 3.86
C LEU A 31 -3.60 -2.16 2.79
N ARG A 32 -4.47 -3.11 3.16
CA ARG A 32 -5.29 -3.85 2.20
C ARG A 32 -6.26 -2.92 1.46
N SER A 33 -6.96 -2.06 2.21
CA SER A 33 -7.91 -1.10 1.63
C SER A 33 -7.20 -0.10 0.74
N PHE A 34 -6.06 0.43 1.18
CA PHE A 34 -5.23 1.33 0.38
C PHE A 34 -4.81 0.70 -0.96
N LEU A 35 -4.26 -0.52 -0.95
CA LEU A 35 -3.84 -1.18 -2.17
C LEU A 35 -5.00 -1.41 -3.15
N ARG A 36 -6.20 -1.70 -2.61
CA ARG A 36 -7.41 -1.83 -3.42
C ARG A 36 -7.83 -0.49 -4.03
N GLU A 37 -7.89 0.58 -3.22
CA GLU A 37 -8.26 1.92 -3.70
C GLU A 37 -7.31 2.42 -4.80
N VAL A 38 -6.01 2.15 -4.68
CA VAL A 38 -5.04 2.50 -5.74
C VAL A 38 -5.28 1.68 -7.00
N GLN A 39 -5.55 0.38 -6.88
CA GLN A 39 -5.85 -0.46 -8.05
C GLN A 39 -7.15 -0.03 -8.73
N ASP A 40 -8.23 0.17 -7.97
CA ASP A 40 -9.53 0.62 -8.46
C ASP A 40 -9.38 1.97 -9.20
N LEU A 41 -8.55 2.88 -8.69
CA LEU A 41 -8.23 4.13 -9.36
C LEU A 41 -7.53 3.89 -10.70
N LEU A 42 -6.46 3.10 -10.72
CA LEU A 42 -5.70 2.83 -11.94
C LEU A 42 -6.56 2.15 -13.01
N ASP A 43 -7.43 1.23 -12.60
CA ASP A 43 -8.37 0.53 -13.48
C ASP A 43 -9.44 1.49 -14.03
N SER A 44 -10.00 2.37 -13.19
CA SER A 44 -10.99 3.38 -13.61
C SER A 44 -10.44 4.36 -14.64
N HIS A 45 -9.12 4.54 -14.63
CA HIS A 45 -8.40 5.40 -15.54
C HIS A 45 -7.82 4.59 -16.74
N ASP A 46 -7.98 3.27 -16.86
CA ASP A 46 -7.39 2.46 -17.96
C ASP A 46 -5.84 2.58 -18.03
N VAL A 47 -5.20 2.67 -16.85
CA VAL A 47 -3.75 2.68 -16.71
C VAL A 47 -3.22 1.25 -16.63
N ASP A 48 -2.52 0.80 -17.67
CA ASP A 48 -1.84 -0.51 -17.71
C ASP A 48 -0.29 -0.37 -17.67
N ASP A 49 0.21 0.86 -17.53
CA ASP A 49 1.64 1.12 -17.49
C ASP A 49 2.22 0.82 -16.09
N LYS A 50 3.21 -0.07 -16.04
CA LYS A 50 3.88 -0.49 -14.79
C LYS A 50 4.62 0.64 -14.11
N GLU A 51 5.20 1.58 -14.86
CA GLU A 51 5.91 2.72 -14.29
C GLU A 51 4.92 3.66 -13.59
N VAL A 52 3.76 3.88 -14.22
CA VAL A 52 2.68 4.70 -13.67
C VAL A 52 2.08 4.02 -12.43
N HIS A 53 1.93 2.70 -12.43
CA HIS A 53 1.52 1.94 -11.24
C HIS A 53 2.49 2.11 -10.07
N ALA A 54 3.79 1.94 -10.34
CA ALA A 54 4.83 2.11 -9.31
C ALA A 54 4.86 3.54 -8.78
N GLU A 55 4.66 4.52 -9.66
CA GLU A 55 4.59 5.93 -9.28
C GLU A 55 3.33 6.28 -8.50
N ALA A 56 2.17 5.73 -8.85
CA ALA A 56 0.92 5.91 -8.11
C ALA A 56 1.02 5.35 -6.68
N LEU A 57 1.54 4.14 -6.54
CA LEU A 57 1.81 3.53 -5.22
C LEU A 57 2.70 4.43 -4.37
N PHE A 58 3.76 5.01 -4.96
CA PHE A 58 4.63 5.94 -4.27
C PHE A 58 3.95 7.29 -3.97
N HIS A 59 3.18 7.85 -4.92
CA HIS A 59 2.56 9.17 -4.83
C HIS A 59 1.57 9.25 -3.67
N TYR A 60 0.68 8.25 -3.56
CA TYR A 60 -0.36 8.20 -2.53
C TYR A 60 0.13 7.70 -1.17
N CYS A 61 1.36 7.16 -1.09
CA CYS A 61 2.01 6.90 0.18
C CYS A 61 2.29 8.18 0.99
N GLY A 62 2.30 8.06 2.31
CA GLY A 62 2.74 9.10 3.22
C GLY A 62 4.24 9.33 3.18
N SER A 63 4.69 10.47 3.71
CA SER A 63 6.11 10.86 3.78
C SER A 63 7.01 9.78 4.36
N SER A 64 6.62 9.14 5.47
CA SER A 64 7.43 8.10 6.12
C SER A 64 7.56 6.85 5.25
N VAL A 65 6.44 6.38 4.68
CA VAL A 65 6.43 5.22 3.79
C VAL A 65 7.21 5.50 2.50
N ARG A 66 7.10 6.71 1.95
CA ARG A 66 7.88 7.13 0.77
C ARG A 66 9.39 7.13 1.04
N LYS A 67 9.84 7.62 2.20
CA LYS A 67 11.26 7.57 2.56
C LYS A 67 11.75 6.12 2.55
N LEU A 68 11.01 5.22 3.20
CA LEU A 68 11.30 3.80 3.22
C LEU A 68 11.29 3.17 1.81
N LEU A 69 10.31 3.49 0.96
CA LEU A 69 10.24 2.98 -0.41
C LEU A 69 11.44 3.43 -1.27
N LYS A 70 11.95 4.65 -1.09
CA LYS A 70 13.13 5.16 -1.83
C LYS A 70 14.39 4.32 -1.59
N ASP A 71 14.50 3.74 -0.40
CA ASP A 71 15.64 2.91 -0.02
C ASP A 71 15.52 1.48 -0.55
N LEU A 72 14.32 1.05 -0.99
CA LEU A 72 14.10 -0.30 -1.49
C LEU A 72 14.45 -0.41 -3.00
N PRO A 73 15.15 -1.49 -3.41
CA PRO A 73 15.46 -1.74 -4.83
C PRO A 73 14.22 -1.84 -5.72
N CYS A 74 13.09 -2.31 -5.19
CA CYS A 74 11.85 -2.47 -5.96
C CYS A 74 11.28 -1.16 -6.50
N TYR A 75 11.46 -0.05 -5.76
CA TYR A 75 11.07 1.27 -6.26
C TYR A 75 12.00 1.75 -7.37
N ARG A 76 13.32 1.53 -7.23
CA ARG A 76 14.32 1.90 -8.25
C ARG A 76 14.12 1.14 -9.56
N GLN A 77 13.68 -0.12 -9.46
CA GLN A 77 13.36 -0.98 -10.60
C GLN A 77 11.97 -0.73 -11.19
N ARG A 78 11.17 0.18 -10.60
CA ARG A 78 9.78 0.46 -11.01
C ARG A 78 8.92 -0.81 -11.10
N ASP A 79 9.10 -1.74 -10.16
CA ASP A 79 8.33 -2.98 -10.09
C ASP A 79 7.18 -2.86 -9.08
N PRO A 80 5.93 -2.60 -9.54
CA PRO A 80 4.79 -2.45 -8.64
C PRO A 80 4.48 -3.73 -7.86
N LYS A 81 4.72 -4.92 -8.44
CA LYS A 81 4.46 -6.19 -7.74
C LYS A 81 5.45 -6.38 -6.59
N ALA A 82 6.72 -6.10 -6.83
CA ALA A 82 7.74 -6.15 -5.78
C ALA A 82 7.51 -5.08 -4.70
N MET A 83 7.03 -3.89 -5.06
CA MET A 83 6.64 -2.85 -4.09
C MET A 83 5.48 -3.32 -3.20
N ILE A 84 4.42 -3.89 -3.78
CA ILE A 84 3.28 -4.44 -3.03
C ILE A 84 3.74 -5.55 -2.08
N LYS A 85 4.60 -6.44 -2.57
CA LYS A 85 5.17 -7.52 -1.74
C LYS A 85 5.97 -6.95 -0.57
N ALA A 86 6.84 -5.98 -0.81
CA ALA A 86 7.62 -5.34 0.24
C ALA A 86 6.73 -4.65 1.29
N LEU A 87 5.70 -3.92 0.86
CA LEU A 87 4.75 -3.29 1.77
C LEU A 87 4.02 -4.31 2.65
N LYS A 88 3.59 -5.45 2.09
CA LYS A 88 2.96 -6.54 2.87
C LYS A 88 3.91 -7.19 3.87
N THR A 89 5.20 -7.27 3.55
CA THR A 89 6.23 -7.80 4.47
C THR A 89 6.51 -6.84 5.62
N ILE A 90 6.59 -5.53 5.35
CA ILE A 90 6.94 -4.50 6.34
C ILE A 90 5.74 -4.17 7.24
N TYR A 91 4.54 -4.23 6.69
CA TYR A 91 3.28 -3.97 7.38
C TYR A 91 2.40 -5.24 7.35
N PRO A 92 2.82 -6.33 8.03
CA PRO A 92 2.03 -7.55 8.06
C PRO A 92 0.72 -7.29 8.81
N ARG A 93 -0.37 -7.92 8.35
CA ARG A 93 -1.64 -7.87 9.06
C ARG A 93 -1.44 -8.43 10.47
N GLN A 94 -2.04 -7.80 11.48
CA GLN A 94 -2.00 -8.35 12.82
C GLN A 94 -2.80 -9.65 12.81
N GLN A 95 -2.13 -10.78 13.04
CA GLN A 95 -2.83 -12.03 13.32
C GLN A 95 -3.56 -11.85 14.65
N ALA A 96 -4.85 -12.18 14.67
CA ALA A 96 -5.57 -12.31 15.92
C ALA A 96 -4.82 -13.35 16.76
N SER A 97 -4.34 -12.94 17.93
CA SER A 97 -3.75 -13.89 18.86
C SER A 97 -4.84 -14.87 19.26
N GLU A 98 -4.54 -16.16 19.21
CA GLU A 98 -5.44 -17.23 19.65
C GLU A 98 -5.80 -17.08 21.13
N TYR A 99 -4.89 -16.48 21.90
CA TYR A 99 -5.06 -16.26 23.33
C TYR A 99 -5.36 -14.80 23.63
N ARG A 100 -6.35 -14.57 24.50
CA ARG A 100 -6.52 -13.26 25.11
C ARG A 100 -5.40 -13.04 26.13
N ARG A 101 -5.08 -11.77 26.42
CA ARG A 101 -4.15 -11.41 27.49
C ARG A 101 -4.52 -12.05 28.84
N SER A 102 -5.81 -12.23 29.10
CA SER A 102 -6.30 -12.94 30.29
C SER A 102 -5.86 -14.40 30.33
N ASP A 103 -5.85 -15.07 29.19
CA ASP A 103 -5.54 -16.49 29.10
C ASP A 103 -4.04 -16.70 29.30
N LEU A 104 -3.22 -15.82 28.70
CA LEU A 104 -1.78 -15.80 28.91
C LEU A 104 -1.39 -15.48 30.35
N ARG A 105 -2.14 -14.58 31.02
CA ARG A 105 -1.89 -14.24 32.42
C ARG A 105 -2.20 -15.41 33.36
N LYS A 106 -3.30 -16.13 33.11
CA LYS A 106 -3.63 -17.35 33.87
C LYS A 106 -2.55 -18.42 33.71
N LEU A 107 -2.10 -18.67 32.48
CA LEU A 107 -1.00 -19.61 32.22
C LEU A 107 0.29 -19.21 32.92
N ALA A 108 0.64 -17.92 32.93
CA ALA A 108 1.82 -17.44 33.63
C ALA A 108 1.73 -17.58 35.15
N GLU A 109 0.55 -17.40 35.74
CA GLU A 109 0.31 -17.57 37.17
C GLU A 109 0.23 -19.06 37.59
N GLU A 110 -0.21 -19.95 36.70
CA GLU A 110 -0.34 -21.39 36.95
C GLU A 110 1.01 -22.14 36.94
N TYR A 111 2.00 -21.62 36.21
CA TYR A 111 3.33 -22.24 36.04
C TYR A 111 4.49 -21.40 36.62
N ALA A 112 4.19 -20.40 37.46
CA ALA A 112 5.18 -19.61 38.22
C ALA A 112 5.40 -20.20 39.63
#